data_AF-A0A6L3EPR1-F1
#
_entry.id   AF-A0A6L3EPR1-F1
#
_cell.length_a   1.000
_cell.length_b   1.000
_cell.length_c   1.000
_cell.angle_alpha   90.00
_cell.angle_beta   90.00
_cell.angle_gamma   90.00
#
_symmetry.space_group_name_H-M   'P 1'
#
loop_
_entity.id
_entity.type
_entity.pdbx_description
1 polymer ?
#
loop_
_entity_poly.entity_id
_entity_poly.type
_entity_poly.pdbx_seq_one_letter_code
_entity_poly.pdbx_strand_id
1 'polypeptide(L)'
;LDDHREISGAVDLLEQPLLHLDGGGNIWGAVDWRAWLASQGVFGRPVRRGIRLNSYPMVLQGAEAGRGVALGWSYITDAMLADGRLVCPVAGPLETPNGYYICASLDAGFTPTVPRVVKWILGEASDPSGAA
;
A
#
# COMPACT_ATOMS: atom_id res chain seq x y z
N LEU A 1 26.63 -14.39 0.73
CA LEU A 1 25.18 -14.01 0.69
C LEU A 1 25.12 -12.52 1.03
N ASP A 2 25.90 -11.74 0.30
CA ASP A 2 26.57 -10.55 0.81
C ASP A 2 25.93 -9.27 0.25
N ASP A 3 25.91 -8.26 1.11
CA ASP A 3 25.80 -6.83 0.79
C ASP A 3 24.41 -6.17 0.80
N HIS A 4 23.46 -6.66 1.60
CA HIS A 4 22.36 -5.81 2.05
C HIS A 4 22.81 -4.99 3.27
N ARG A 5 23.37 -3.80 3.00
CA ARG A 5 23.64 -2.81 4.05
C ARG A 5 22.38 -2.62 4.91
N GLU A 6 22.55 -2.73 6.22
CA GLU A 6 21.46 -2.69 7.19
C GLU A 6 20.69 -1.37 7.10
N ILE A 7 19.39 -1.45 6.84
CA ILE A 7 18.50 -0.28 6.78
C ILE A 7 18.14 0.06 8.22
N SER A 8 18.66 1.18 8.72
CA SER A 8 18.44 1.62 10.11
C SER A 8 17.41 2.74 10.19
N GLY A 9 17.12 3.41 9.07
CA GLY A 9 16.11 4.46 9.01
C GLY A 9 15.71 4.89 7.60
N ALA A 10 14.77 5.82 7.51
CA ALA A 10 14.19 6.28 6.25
C ALA A 10 15.21 6.88 5.27
N VAL A 11 16.29 7.47 5.78
CA VAL A 11 17.37 8.04 4.94
C VAL A 11 18.12 6.96 4.15
N ASP A 12 18.27 5.76 4.72
CA ASP A 12 18.98 4.66 4.07
C ASP A 12 18.22 4.12 2.85
N LEU A 13 16.91 4.36 2.78
CA LEU A 13 16.08 3.99 1.62
C LEU A 13 16.47 4.76 0.35
N LEU A 14 17.13 5.92 0.48
CA LEU A 14 17.65 6.65 -0.68
C LEU A 14 18.70 5.84 -1.45
N GLU A 15 19.40 4.93 -0.78
CA GLU A 15 20.42 4.06 -1.38
C GLU A 15 19.86 2.73 -1.88
N GLN A 16 18.57 2.47 -1.69
CA GLN A 16 17.92 1.22 -2.07
C GLN A 16 17.17 1.33 -3.39
N PRO A 17 16.99 0.22 -4.14
CA PRO A 17 16.04 0.19 -5.24
C PRO A 17 14.62 0.35 -4.69
N LEU A 18 13.97 1.47 -5.02
CA LEU A 18 12.58 1.70 -4.64
C LEU A 18 11.64 1.19 -5.73
N LEU A 19 10.67 0.38 -5.35
CA LEU A 19 9.63 -0.15 -6.25
C LEU A 19 8.46 0.83 -6.28
N HIS A 20 8.09 1.27 -7.47
CA HIS A 20 7.04 2.25 -7.71
C HIS A 20 5.88 1.60 -8.45
N LEU A 21 4.66 1.84 -7.97
CA LEU A 21 3.44 1.57 -8.72
C LEU A 21 3.20 2.71 -9.73
N ASP A 22 3.24 2.38 -11.01
CA ASP A 22 2.97 3.31 -12.11
C ASP A 22 1.46 3.52 -12.28
N GLY A 23 1.04 4.74 -12.62
CA GLY A 23 -0.37 5.06 -12.85
C GLY A 23 -1.28 5.12 -11.61
N GLY A 24 -0.76 4.88 -10.41
CA GLY A 24 -1.56 4.90 -9.16
C GLY A 24 -1.93 6.29 -8.62
N GLY A 25 -1.40 7.35 -9.24
CA GLY A 25 -1.42 8.73 -8.71
C GLY A 25 -2.80 9.38 -8.54
N ASN A 26 -3.88 8.81 -9.10
CA ASN A 26 -5.24 9.31 -8.90
C ASN A 26 -6.19 8.30 -8.20
N ILE A 27 -5.97 7.00 -8.33
CA ILE A 27 -6.85 5.96 -7.77
C ILE A 27 -6.53 5.66 -6.30
N TRP A 28 -5.29 5.91 -5.86
CA TRP A 28 -4.77 5.50 -4.56
C TRP A 28 -4.26 6.67 -3.70
N GLY A 29 -4.73 7.89 -3.96
CA GLY A 29 -4.46 9.05 -3.09
C GLY A 29 -3.09 9.70 -3.24
N ALA A 30 -2.44 9.59 -4.41
CA ALA A 30 -1.13 10.20 -4.68
C ALA A 30 -0.02 9.83 -3.68
N VAL A 31 -0.15 8.67 -3.01
CA VAL A 31 0.92 8.14 -2.15
C VAL A 31 2.03 7.57 -3.01
N ASP A 32 3.19 8.24 -2.97
CA ASP A 32 4.41 7.78 -3.59
C ASP A 32 5.59 7.87 -2.59
N TRP A 33 6.75 7.37 -3.02
CA TRP A 33 7.97 7.43 -2.22
C TRP A 33 8.36 8.85 -1.82
N ARG A 34 8.03 9.87 -2.62
CA ARG A 34 8.33 11.26 -2.28
C ARG A 34 7.45 11.74 -1.13
N ALA A 35 6.16 11.41 -1.15
CA ALA A 35 5.23 11.73 -0.07
C ALA A 35 5.62 11.03 1.23
N TRP A 36 5.94 9.72 1.17
CA TRP A 36 6.36 8.96 2.35
C TRP A 36 7.71 9.43 2.90
N LEU A 37 8.73 9.65 2.06
CA LEU A 37 10.03 10.16 2.53
C LEU A 37 9.89 11.54 3.19
N ALA A 38 9.08 12.42 2.61
CA ALA A 38 8.80 13.73 3.19
C ALA A 38 8.08 13.62 4.56
N SER A 39 7.16 12.66 4.74
CA SER A 39 6.53 12.43 6.05
C SER A 39 7.51 11.92 7.10
N GLN A 40 8.62 11.30 6.68
CA GLN A 40 9.74 10.91 7.54
C GLN A 40 10.81 12.02 7.71
N GLY A 41 10.59 13.22 7.18
CA GLY A 41 11.55 14.33 7.22
C GLY A 41 12.74 14.17 6.26
N VAL A 42 12.66 13.26 5.30
CA VAL A 42 13.71 12.98 4.30
C VAL A 42 13.37 13.67 2.98
N PHE A 43 14.21 14.63 2.58
CA PHE A 43 14.01 15.43 1.36
C PHE A 43 15.02 15.11 0.24
N GLY A 44 15.84 14.08 0.43
CA GLY A 44 16.82 13.63 -0.56
C GLY A 44 16.18 12.96 -1.78
N ARG A 45 16.94 12.84 -2.86
CA ARG A 45 16.56 12.04 -4.04
C ARG A 45 17.18 10.65 -3.92
N PRO A 46 16.45 9.57 -4.26
CA PRO A 46 17.04 8.25 -4.33
C PRO A 46 18.25 8.23 -5.27
N VAL A 47 19.35 7.64 -4.81
CA VAL A 47 20.62 7.49 -5.52
C VAL A 47 20.50 6.37 -6.55
N ARG A 48 19.78 5.29 -6.21
CA ARG A 48 19.49 4.20 -7.15
C ARG A 48 18.24 4.49 -7.96
N ARG A 49 18.27 4.06 -9.24
CA ARG A 49 17.10 4.13 -10.11
C ARG A 49 16.03 3.17 -9.61
N GLY A 50 14.86 3.70 -9.28
CA GLY A 50 13.70 2.89 -8.91
C GLY A 50 13.16 2.05 -10.07
N ILE A 51 12.45 0.98 -9.73
CA ILE A 51 11.75 0.11 -10.69
C ILE A 51 10.29 0.53 -10.73
N ARG A 52 9.75 0.75 -11.93
CA ARG A 52 8.33 1.11 -12.13
C ARG A 52 7.56 -0.10 -12.64
N LEU A 53 6.45 -0.39 -12.00
CA LEU A 53 5.61 -1.56 -12.27
C LEU A 53 4.16 -1.08 -12.38
N ASN A 54 3.41 -1.59 -13.36
CA ASN A 54 2.06 -1.11 -13.66
C ASN A 54 0.95 -1.79 -12.85
N SER A 55 1.28 -2.71 -11.95
CA SER A 55 0.31 -3.41 -11.12
C SER A 55 0.85 -3.63 -9.71
N TYR A 56 -0.05 -3.52 -8.73
CA TYR A 56 0.30 -3.68 -7.33
C TYR A 56 0.81 -5.10 -6.99
N PRO A 57 0.25 -6.19 -7.54
CA PRO A 57 0.81 -7.53 -7.34
C PRO A 57 2.27 -7.66 -7.81
N MET A 58 2.64 -7.05 -8.94
CA MET A 58 4.03 -7.07 -9.41
C MET A 58 4.97 -6.32 -8.46
N VAL A 59 4.50 -5.22 -7.86
CA VAL A 59 5.28 -4.47 -6.84
C VAL A 59 5.57 -5.37 -5.63
N LEU A 60 4.54 -6.04 -5.10
CA LEU A 60 4.70 -6.94 -3.96
C LEU A 60 5.58 -8.14 -4.27
N GLN A 61 5.39 -8.79 -5.42
CA GLN A 61 6.25 -9.90 -5.87
C GLN A 61 7.70 -9.45 -6.04
N GLY A 62 7.93 -8.23 -6.53
CA GLY A 62 9.27 -7.65 -6.62
C GLY A 62 9.93 -7.47 -5.25
N ALA A 63 9.16 -7.04 -4.25
CA ALA A 63 9.66 -6.90 -2.87
C ALA A 63 9.98 -8.26 -2.24
N GLU A 64 9.07 -9.24 -2.36
CA GLU A 64 9.29 -10.62 -1.88
C GLU A 64 10.51 -11.27 -2.54
N ALA A 65 10.73 -11.00 -3.84
CA ALA A 65 11.88 -11.50 -4.58
C ALA A 65 13.19 -10.72 -4.30
N GLY A 66 13.20 -9.80 -3.32
CA GLY A 66 14.38 -9.04 -2.94
C GLY A 66 14.85 -8.04 -4.00
N ARG A 67 13.97 -7.60 -4.91
CA ARG A 67 14.32 -6.65 -5.99
C ARG A 67 14.34 -5.19 -5.55
N GLY A 68 13.85 -4.90 -4.35
CA GLY A 68 13.82 -3.56 -3.79
C GLY A 68 12.84 -3.43 -2.63
N VAL A 69 12.64 -2.20 -2.19
CA VAL A 69 11.68 -1.84 -1.13
C VAL A 69 10.41 -1.31 -1.78
N ALA A 70 9.25 -1.75 -1.31
CA ALA A 70 7.94 -1.30 -1.79
C ALA A 70 7.18 -0.53 -0.71
N LEU A 71 6.34 0.42 -1.13
CA LEU A 71 5.25 0.91 -0.29
C LEU A 71 4.08 -0.08 -0.35
N GLY A 72 3.66 -0.54 0.83
CA GLY A 72 2.61 -1.54 1.00
C GLY A 72 1.36 -0.97 1.68
N TRP A 73 0.18 -1.47 1.32
CA TRP A 73 -1.04 -1.22 2.07
C TRP A 73 -1.17 -2.27 3.17
N SER A 74 -1.28 -1.83 4.43
CA SER A 74 -1.32 -2.72 5.60
C SER A 74 -2.33 -3.86 5.45
N TYR A 75 -3.56 -3.56 5.02
CA TYR A 75 -4.60 -4.58 4.81
C TYR A 75 -4.23 -5.71 3.83
N ILE A 76 -3.18 -5.55 3.01
CA ILE A 76 -2.64 -6.59 2.14
C ILE A 76 -1.32 -7.14 2.71
N THR A 77 -0.43 -6.26 3.15
CA THR A 77 0.92 -6.65 3.54
C THR A 77 1.02 -7.23 4.94
N ASP A 78 0.04 -7.00 5.83
CA ASP A 78 0.09 -7.47 7.22
C ASP A 78 0.18 -9.00 7.30
N ALA A 79 -0.60 -9.72 6.48
CA ALA A 79 -0.49 -11.18 6.38
C ALA A 79 0.89 -11.62 5.86
N MET A 80 1.44 -10.89 4.88
CA MET A 80 2.76 -11.20 4.30
C MET A 80 3.91 -10.93 5.28
N LEU A 81 3.76 -9.93 6.15
CA LEU A 81 4.67 -9.63 7.24
C LEU A 81 4.57 -10.69 8.34
N ALA A 82 3.35 -11.12 8.69
CA ALA A 82 3.11 -12.18 9.67
C ALA A 82 3.71 -13.53 9.22
N ASP A 83 3.60 -13.85 7.93
CA ASP A 83 4.17 -15.05 7.31
C ASP A 83 5.70 -14.97 7.09
N GLY A 84 6.33 -13.82 7.38
CA GLY A 84 7.76 -13.60 7.16
C GLY A 84 8.18 -13.53 5.68
N ARG A 85 7.22 -13.41 4.76
CA ARG A 85 7.47 -13.22 3.31
C ARG A 85 8.00 -11.82 3.01
N LEU A 86 7.61 -10.85 3.84
CA LEU A 86 8.11 -9.49 3.83
C LEU A 86 8.64 -9.11 5.21
N VAL A 87 9.48 -8.09 5.24
CA VAL A 87 9.87 -7.38 6.45
C VAL A 87 9.60 -5.89 6.25
N CYS A 88 9.28 -5.18 7.34
CA CYS A 88 9.13 -3.72 7.32
C CYS A 88 10.42 -3.09 7.83
N PRO A 89 11.34 -2.63 6.94
CA PRO A 89 12.67 -2.18 7.36
C PRO A 89 12.65 -0.83 8.08
N VAL A 90 11.60 -0.01 7.86
CA VAL A 90 11.46 1.31 8.48
C VAL A 90 10.01 1.49 8.93
N ALA A 91 9.81 1.69 10.23
CA ALA A 91 8.50 2.01 10.79
C ALA A 91 8.06 3.44 10.40
N GLY A 92 6.75 3.69 10.38
CA GLY A 92 6.17 4.99 10.04
C GLY A 92 5.15 4.87 8.92
N PRO A 93 3.96 4.30 9.20
CA PRO A 93 2.89 4.25 8.21
C PRO A 93 2.49 5.68 7.81
N LEU A 94 2.15 5.86 6.53
CA LEU A 94 1.52 7.08 6.05
C LEU A 94 0.01 6.84 5.99
N GLU A 95 -0.74 7.53 6.85
CA GLU A 95 -2.19 7.48 6.81
C GLU A 95 -2.73 8.39 5.71
N THR A 96 -3.67 7.88 4.92
CA THR A 96 -4.39 8.68 3.92
C THR A 96 -5.79 9.00 4.41
N PRO A 97 -6.36 10.18 4.10
CA PRO A 97 -7.74 10.49 4.43
C PRO A 97 -8.76 9.72 3.57
N ASN A 98 -8.31 8.84 2.67
CA ASN A 98 -9.16 8.10 1.75
C ASN A 98 -9.74 6.86 2.44
N GLY A 99 -11.00 6.55 2.12
CA GLY A 99 -11.68 5.34 2.56
C GLY A 99 -12.34 4.60 1.41
N TYR A 100 -12.94 3.44 1.73
CA TYR A 100 -13.81 2.72 0.80
C TYR A 100 -15.22 3.32 0.85
N TYR A 101 -15.79 3.58 -0.33
CA TYR A 101 -17.14 4.14 -0.46
C TYR A 101 -18.03 3.18 -1.26
N ILE A 102 -19.30 3.08 -0.86
CA ILE A 102 -20.33 2.39 -1.63
C ILE A 102 -21.12 3.45 -2.40
N CYS A 103 -21.09 3.38 -3.73
CA CYS A 103 -21.85 4.26 -4.61
C CYS A 103 -23.03 3.51 -5.21
N ALA A 104 -24.25 4.01 -5.01
CA ALA A 104 -25.47 3.46 -5.59
C ALA A 104 -26.30 4.58 -6.23
N SER A 105 -26.87 4.32 -7.40
CA SER A 105 -27.78 5.25 -8.07
C SER A 105 -29.12 5.30 -7.33
N LEU A 106 -29.61 6.51 -7.02
CA LEU A 106 -30.90 6.72 -6.38
C LEU A 106 -32.07 6.69 -7.40
N ASP A 107 -31.78 6.85 -8.69
CA ASP A 107 -32.78 7.03 -9.75
C ASP A 107 -33.15 5.73 -10.50
N ALA A 108 -32.34 4.68 -10.38
CA ALA A 108 -32.63 3.39 -10.98
C ALA A 108 -33.65 2.63 -10.11
N GLY A 109 -34.93 2.98 -10.27
CA GLY A 109 -36.12 2.30 -9.73
C GLY A 109 -35.84 1.44 -8.50
N PHE A 110 -36.01 2.03 -7.31
CA PHE A 110 -35.76 1.45 -5.98
C PHE A 110 -36.19 -0.03 -5.88
N THR A 111 -35.32 -0.93 -6.33
CA THR A 111 -35.46 -2.35 -6.07
C THR A 111 -34.96 -2.56 -4.66
N PRO A 112 -35.72 -3.23 -3.78
CA PRO A 112 -35.33 -3.41 -2.37
C PRO A 112 -34.02 -4.21 -2.20
N THR A 113 -33.50 -4.78 -3.29
CA THR A 113 -32.21 -5.48 -3.37
C THR A 113 -31.02 -4.56 -3.08
N VAL A 114 -30.98 -3.34 -3.63
CA VAL A 114 -29.81 -2.45 -3.47
C VAL A 114 -29.60 -2.07 -1.99
N PRO A 115 -30.61 -1.57 -1.26
CA PRO A 115 -30.46 -1.29 0.17
C PRO A 115 -30.12 -2.53 1.01
N ARG A 116 -30.62 -3.72 0.64
CA ARG A 116 -30.27 -4.97 1.34
C ARG A 116 -28.80 -5.33 1.18
N VAL A 117 -28.25 -5.22 -0.04
CA VAL A 117 -26.83 -5.49 -0.29
C VAL A 117 -25.95 -4.45 0.40
N VAL A 118 -26.30 -3.16 0.31
CA VAL A 118 -25.56 -2.10 1.02
C VAL A 118 -25.54 -2.36 2.52
N LYS A 119 -26.69 -2.70 3.11
CA LYS A 119 -26.78 -3.03 4.54
C LYS A 119 -25.95 -4.26 4.90
N TRP A 120 -25.94 -5.29 4.06
CA TRP A 120 -25.11 -6.48 4.27
C TRP A 120 -23.63 -6.14 4.22
N ILE A 121 -23.15 -5.43 3.20
CA ILE A 121 -21.74 -5.02 3.07
C ILE A 121 -21.30 -4.18 4.27
N LEU A 122 -22.13 -3.22 4.71
CA LEU A 122 -21.83 -2.41 5.89
C LEU A 122 -21.80 -3.25 7.18
N GLY A 123 -22.62 -4.30 7.26
CA GLY A 123 -22.60 -5.27 8.34
C GLY A 123 -21.29 -6.05 8.39
N GLU A 124 -20.86 -6.62 7.26
CA GLU A 124 -19.58 -7.35 7.13
C GLU A 124 -18.38 -6.44 7.42
N ALA A 125 -18.40 -5.20 6.92
CA ALA A 125 -17.33 -4.23 7.15
C ALA A 125 -17.23 -3.75 8.60
N SER A 126 -18.31 -3.88 9.38
CA SER A 126 -18.32 -3.56 10.81
C SER A 126 -17.94 -4.75 11.69
N ASP A 127 -17.82 -5.96 11.11
CA ASP A 127 -17.43 -7.16 11.84
C ASP A 127 -15.89 -7.30 11.84
N PRO A 128 -15.23 -7.14 13.00
CA PRO A 128 -13.78 -7.29 13.10
C PRO A 128 -13.29 -8.73 12.83
N SER A 129 -14.20 -9.70 12.73
CA SER A 129 -13.91 -11.13 12.53
C SER A 129 -13.61 -11.50 11.08
N GLY A 130 -13.89 -10.61 10.12
CA GLY A 130 -13.69 -10.85 8.67
C GLY A 130 -12.28 -10.53 8.14
N ALA A 131 -11.36 -10.08 9.00
CA ALA A 131 -10.00 -9.65 8.63
C ALA A 131 -8.93 -10.74 8.80
N ALA A 132 -9.31 -12.02 8.64
CA ALA A 132 -8.41 -13.17 8.74
C ALA A 132 -7.80 -13.58 7.40
#